data_AF-A0A1V3NLG0-F1
#
_entry.id   AF-A0A1V3NLG0-F1
#
_cell.length_a   1.000
_cell.length_b   1.000
_cell.length_c   1.000
_cell.angle_alpha   90.00
_cell.angle_beta   90.00
_cell.angle_gamma   90.00
#
_symmetry.space_group_name_H-M   'P 1'
#
loop_
_entity.id
_entity.type
_entity.pdbx_description
1 polymer ?
#
loop_
_entity_poly.entity_id
_entity_poly.type
_entity_poly.pdbx_seq_one_letter_code
_entity_poly.pdbx_strand_id
1 'polypeptide(L)'
;MTKTIARATALTLALLAGAAAAQDYLRDQTEVRALLEGATLSGVYLRSQSAYTLEFRADGSLVDQRGESARWWVSDTGQYCREWLTGRLAGNKACMDLVLDGNRIHMYSNGNRVAEGELSR
;
A
#
# COMPACT_ATOMS: atom_id res chain seq x y z
N MET A 1 -37.09 46.97 42.58
CA MET A 1 -36.06 46.91 41.52
C MET A 1 -35.88 45.45 41.11
N THR A 2 -36.34 45.11 39.90
CA THR A 2 -36.47 43.75 39.37
C THR A 2 -35.15 43.32 38.73
N LYS A 3 -34.55 42.20 39.17
CA LYS A 3 -33.27 41.70 38.65
C LYS A 3 -33.54 40.58 37.64
N THR A 4 -33.34 40.89 36.36
CA THR A 4 -33.48 39.96 35.23
C THR A 4 -32.33 38.96 35.24
N ILE A 5 -32.63 37.67 35.35
CA ILE A 5 -31.65 36.57 35.25
C ILE A 5 -31.63 36.10 33.79
N ALA A 6 -30.54 36.39 33.08
CA ALA A 6 -30.30 35.90 31.73
C ALA A 6 -29.96 34.41 31.76
N ARG A 7 -30.73 33.59 31.03
CA ARG A 7 -30.47 32.17 30.83
C ARG A 7 -29.44 31.99 29.71
N ALA A 8 -28.27 31.49 30.06
CA ALA A 8 -27.26 31.08 29.08
C ALA A 8 -27.63 29.70 28.52
N THR A 9 -27.98 29.66 27.24
CA THR A 9 -28.23 28.41 26.49
C THR A 9 -26.88 27.79 26.12
N ALA A 10 -26.55 26.65 26.74
CA ALA A 10 -25.35 25.90 26.39
C ALA A 10 -25.58 25.16 25.05
N LEU A 11 -24.84 25.56 24.01
CA LEU A 11 -24.81 24.87 22.72
C LEU A 11 -23.82 23.69 22.82
N THR A 12 -24.32 22.47 22.88
CA THR A 12 -23.48 21.25 22.78
C THR A 12 -23.01 21.06 21.34
N LEU A 13 -21.73 21.34 21.09
CA LEU A 13 -21.04 20.97 19.84
C LEU A 13 -20.86 19.45 19.80
N ALA A 14 -21.61 18.77 18.93
CA ALA A 14 -21.34 17.39 18.57
C ALA A 14 -20.06 17.34 17.71
N LEU A 15 -18.94 16.96 18.33
CA LEU A 15 -17.72 16.58 17.62
C LEU A 15 -17.98 15.25 16.91
N LEU A 16 -18.31 15.32 15.62
CA LEU A 16 -18.17 14.20 14.69
C LEU A 16 -16.67 13.94 14.52
N ALA A 17 -16.09 13.14 15.43
CA ALA A 17 -14.79 12.55 15.21
C ALA A 17 -14.91 11.60 14.01
N GLY A 18 -14.55 12.10 12.83
CA GLY A 18 -14.29 11.26 11.68
C GLY A 18 -13.10 10.38 12.04
N ALA A 19 -13.36 9.17 12.53
CA ALA A 19 -12.36 8.13 12.58
C ALA A 19 -11.96 7.88 11.13
N ALA A 20 -10.83 8.42 10.71
CA ALA A 20 -10.15 7.93 9.53
C ALA A 20 -9.97 6.43 9.76
N ALA A 21 -10.68 5.59 9.00
CA ALA A 21 -10.50 4.16 9.08
C ALA A 21 -9.01 3.89 8.82
N ALA A 22 -8.29 3.46 9.85
CA ALA A 22 -6.91 3.07 9.71
C ALA A 22 -6.89 1.94 8.69
N GLN A 23 -6.29 2.17 7.52
CA GLN A 23 -6.10 1.09 6.57
C GLN A 23 -5.19 0.04 7.24
N ASP A 24 -5.59 -1.22 7.16
CA ASP A 24 -4.89 -2.34 7.80
C ASP A 24 -3.66 -2.72 6.96
N TYR A 25 -2.67 -1.83 6.98
CA TYR A 25 -1.41 -2.04 6.29
C TYR A 25 -0.65 -3.18 6.93
N LEU A 26 -0.11 -4.07 6.09
CA LEU A 26 0.86 -5.06 6.54
C LEU A 26 2.12 -4.34 7.04
N ARG A 27 2.53 -4.68 8.27
CA ARG A 27 3.70 -4.08 8.94
C ARG A 27 4.75 -5.10 9.35
N ASP A 28 4.38 -6.37 9.43
CA ASP A 28 5.32 -7.43 9.77
C ASP A 28 6.17 -7.82 8.55
N GLN A 29 7.49 -7.72 8.71
CA GLN A 29 8.44 -8.00 7.63
C GLN A 29 8.37 -9.46 7.16
N THR A 30 8.15 -10.38 8.10
CA THR A 30 8.08 -11.82 7.84
C THR A 30 6.79 -12.14 7.08
N GLU A 31 5.68 -11.55 7.48
CA GLU A 31 4.39 -11.69 6.80
C GLU A 31 4.45 -11.19 5.37
N VAL A 32 4.99 -9.98 5.15
CA VAL A 32 5.11 -9.39 3.81
C VAL A 32 6.06 -10.20 2.93
N ARG A 33 7.17 -10.69 3.50
CA ARG A 33 8.08 -11.59 2.78
C ARG A 33 7.38 -12.88 2.41
N ALA A 34 6.74 -13.57 3.36
CA ALA A 34 6.05 -14.83 3.11
C ALA A 34 4.92 -14.67 2.06
N LEU A 35 4.25 -13.52 2.07
CA LEU A 35 3.21 -13.18 1.10
C LEU A 35 3.75 -13.09 -0.32
N LEU A 36 4.86 -12.39 -0.52
CA LEU A 36 5.40 -12.09 -1.85
C LEU A 36 6.36 -13.15 -2.38
N GLU A 37 7.16 -13.78 -1.52
CA GLU A 37 8.23 -14.68 -1.93
C GLU A 37 7.69 -15.88 -2.71
N GLY A 38 8.25 -16.09 -3.91
CA GLY A 38 7.84 -17.12 -4.85
C GLY A 38 6.51 -16.87 -5.56
N ALA A 39 5.87 -15.72 -5.33
CA ALA A 39 4.55 -15.42 -5.91
C ALA A 39 4.67 -14.60 -7.20
N THR A 40 3.65 -14.71 -8.05
CA THR A 40 3.41 -13.82 -9.18
C THR A 40 2.22 -12.92 -8.88
N LEU A 41 2.43 -11.60 -8.88
CA LEU A 41 1.39 -10.59 -8.73
C LEU A 41 0.96 -10.09 -10.10
N SER A 42 -0.29 -10.35 -10.48
CA SER A 42 -0.89 -9.84 -11.72
C SER A 42 -1.97 -8.82 -11.39
N GLY A 43 -1.93 -7.65 -12.04
CA GLY A 43 -2.75 -6.53 -11.60
C GLY A 43 -2.83 -5.36 -12.55
N VAL A 44 -3.28 -4.21 -12.05
CA VAL A 44 -3.44 -2.96 -12.80
C VAL A 44 -2.82 -1.80 -12.02
N TYR A 45 -2.05 -0.95 -12.72
CA TYR A 45 -1.66 0.36 -12.21
C TYR A 45 -2.82 1.35 -12.38
N LEU A 46 -3.33 1.90 -11.28
CA LEU A 46 -4.57 2.68 -11.29
C LEU A 46 -4.46 4.02 -12.03
N ARG A 47 -3.27 4.62 -12.05
CA ARG A 47 -3.07 5.90 -12.76
C ARG A 47 -3.15 5.74 -14.27
N SER A 48 -2.53 4.69 -14.81
CA SER A 48 -2.41 4.46 -16.25
C SER A 48 -3.43 3.46 -16.78
N GLN A 49 -4.16 2.76 -15.90
CA GLN A 49 -5.04 1.65 -16.23
C GLN A 49 -4.34 0.56 -17.04
N SER A 50 -3.03 0.41 -16.85
CA SER A 50 -2.21 -0.57 -17.56
C SER A 50 -2.02 -1.82 -16.71
N ALA A 51 -2.21 -2.99 -17.33
CA ALA A 51 -1.93 -4.26 -16.71
C ALA A 51 -0.44 -4.42 -16.40
N TYR A 52 -0.14 -5.07 -15.28
CA TYR A 52 1.22 -5.46 -14.92
C TYR A 52 1.28 -6.88 -14.38
N THR A 53 2.47 -7.49 -14.48
CA THR A 53 2.84 -8.73 -13.79
C THR A 53 4.20 -8.55 -13.15
N LEU A 54 4.35 -9.01 -11.92
CA LEU A 54 5.61 -9.04 -11.18
C LEU A 54 5.84 -10.45 -10.60
N GLU A 55 6.93 -11.09 -11.00
CA GLU A 55 7.39 -12.37 -10.46
C GLU A 55 8.42 -12.11 -9.34
N PHE A 56 8.07 -12.44 -8.10
CA PHE A 56 8.90 -12.24 -6.91
C PHE A 56 9.67 -13.52 -6.59
N ARG A 57 10.96 -13.57 -6.93
CA ARG A 57 11.78 -14.76 -6.69
C ARG A 57 12.39 -14.77 -5.29
N ALA A 58 12.64 -15.97 -4.77
CA ALA A 58 13.19 -16.20 -3.43
C ALA A 58 14.62 -15.68 -3.24
N ASP A 59 15.36 -15.50 -4.33
CA ASP A 59 16.70 -14.90 -4.30
C ASP A 59 16.69 -13.36 -4.18
N GLY A 60 15.51 -12.75 -4.08
CA GLY A 60 15.35 -11.30 -4.03
C GLY A 60 15.32 -10.63 -5.40
N SER A 61 15.28 -11.39 -6.50
CA SER A 61 15.05 -10.84 -7.83
C SER A 61 13.55 -10.70 -8.14
N LEU A 62 13.23 -9.65 -8.90
CA LEU A 62 11.89 -9.31 -9.36
C LEU A 62 11.93 -9.22 -10.88
N VAL A 63 10.97 -9.82 -11.58
CA VAL A 63 10.89 -9.75 -13.05
C VAL A 63 9.51 -9.29 -13.48
N ASP A 64 9.44 -8.35 -14.43
CA ASP A 64 8.18 -7.90 -15.00
C ASP A 64 7.73 -8.72 -16.21
N GLN A 65 6.52 -8.45 -16.73
CA GLN A 65 5.99 -9.11 -17.92
C GLN A 65 6.84 -8.94 -19.20
N ARG A 66 7.81 -8.02 -19.23
CA ARG A 66 8.70 -7.74 -20.36
C ARG A 66 10.08 -8.38 -20.16
N GLY A 67 10.31 -9.06 -19.05
CA GLY A 67 11.61 -9.60 -18.68
C GLY A 67 12.58 -8.55 -18.14
N GLU A 68 12.11 -7.33 -17.85
CA GLU A 68 12.90 -6.34 -17.13
C GLU A 68 13.08 -6.80 -15.68
N SER A 69 14.29 -6.61 -15.14
CA SER A 69 14.70 -7.16 -13.86
C SER A 69 14.88 -6.06 -12.81
N ALA A 70 14.53 -6.40 -11.59
CA ALA A 70 14.68 -5.59 -10.39
C ALA A 70 15.25 -6.44 -9.26
N ARG A 71 15.79 -5.79 -8.23
CA ARG A 71 15.90 -6.37 -6.89
C ARG A 71 14.71 -5.95 -6.05
N TRP A 72 14.21 -6.83 -5.20
CA TRP A 72 13.17 -6.51 -4.23
C TRP A 72 13.59 -6.91 -2.82
N TRP A 73 13.02 -6.20 -1.84
CA TRP A 73 13.20 -6.49 -0.43
C TRP A 73 11.99 -5.98 0.35
N VAL A 74 11.92 -6.34 1.64
CA VAL A 74 10.94 -5.79 2.57
C VAL A 74 11.68 -4.87 3.54
N SER A 75 11.22 -3.63 3.69
CA SER A 75 11.79 -2.68 4.66
C SER A 75 11.53 -3.11 6.10
N ASP A 76 12.23 -2.48 7.04
CA ASP A 76 12.04 -2.70 8.48
C ASP A 76 10.63 -2.31 8.97
N THR A 77 9.88 -1.55 8.17
CA THR A 77 8.51 -1.10 8.45
C THR A 77 7.44 -1.93 7.72
N GLY A 78 7.82 -3.05 7.11
CA GLY A 78 6.92 -3.94 6.38
C GLY A 78 6.54 -3.45 4.98
N GLN A 79 7.28 -2.52 4.38
CA GLN A 79 6.99 -2.08 3.01
C GLN A 79 7.64 -3.00 2.01
N TYR A 80 6.93 -3.33 0.93
CA TYR A 80 7.56 -3.88 -0.26
C TYR A 80 8.40 -2.80 -0.92
N CYS A 81 9.68 -3.04 -1.13
CA CYS A 81 10.59 -2.16 -1.83
C CYS A 81 11.20 -2.84 -3.05
N ARG A 82 11.53 -2.04 -4.07
CA ARG A 82 12.26 -2.50 -5.25
C ARG A 82 13.23 -1.47 -5.79
N GLU A 83 14.15 -1.96 -6.61
CA GLU A 83 14.95 -1.17 -7.53
C GLU A 83 15.08 -1.88 -8.87
N TRP A 84 14.70 -1.19 -9.94
CA TRP A 84 14.90 -1.69 -11.30
C TRP A 84 16.37 -1.68 -11.68
N LEU A 85 16.85 -2.81 -12.18
CA LEU A 85 18.24 -3.01 -12.62
C LEU A 85 18.38 -2.87 -14.14
N THR A 86 17.32 -3.19 -14.88
CA THR A 86 17.29 -3.09 -16.34
C THR A 86 16.06 -2.32 -16.82
N GLY A 87 15.98 -2.09 -18.13
CA GLY A 87 14.81 -1.47 -18.75
C GLY A 87 14.76 0.05 -18.62
N ARG A 88 13.62 0.63 -19.00
CA ARG A 88 13.44 2.10 -19.00
C ARG A 88 13.45 2.72 -17.62
N LEU A 89 13.25 1.91 -16.58
CA LEU A 89 13.19 2.33 -15.20
C LEU A 89 14.47 2.03 -14.42
N ALA A 90 15.55 1.56 -15.06
CA ALA A 90 16.81 1.23 -14.37
C ALA A 90 17.27 2.35 -13.40
N GLY A 91 17.60 1.96 -12.17
CA GLY A 91 17.94 2.85 -11.05
C GLY A 91 16.74 3.43 -10.28
N ASN A 92 15.51 3.25 -10.76
CA ASN A 92 14.32 3.71 -10.06
C ASN A 92 14.05 2.83 -8.82
N LYS A 93 13.97 3.49 -7.65
CA LYS A 93 13.66 2.90 -6.35
C LYS A 93 12.28 3.31 -5.87
N ALA A 94 11.54 2.39 -5.27
CA ALA A 94 10.26 2.68 -4.64
C ALA A 94 9.97 1.71 -3.49
N CYS A 95 9.29 2.20 -2.46
CA CYS A 95 8.71 1.41 -1.37
C CYS A 95 7.20 1.66 -1.31
N MET A 96 6.42 0.60 -1.07
CA MET A 96 4.96 0.63 -1.06
C MET A 96 4.44 -0.11 0.16
N ASP A 97 3.44 0.48 0.81
CA ASP A 97 2.65 -0.22 1.82
C ASP A 97 1.69 -1.18 1.12
N LEU A 98 1.42 -2.32 1.76
CA LEU A 98 0.52 -3.35 1.24
C LEU A 98 -0.68 -3.49 2.16
N VAL A 99 -1.85 -3.73 1.58
CA VAL A 99 -3.04 -4.22 2.27
C VAL A 99 -3.46 -5.52 1.58
N LEU A 100 -3.74 -6.56 2.36
CA LEU A 100 -4.26 -7.83 1.87
C LEU A 100 -5.78 -7.90 2.08
N ASP A 101 -6.51 -8.13 1.00
CA ASP A 101 -7.96 -8.28 0.97
C ASP A 101 -8.29 -9.63 0.29
N GLY A 102 -8.37 -10.69 1.09
CA GLY A 102 -8.42 -12.06 0.57
C GLY A 102 -7.14 -12.43 -0.18
N ASN A 103 -7.27 -12.74 -1.48
CA ASN A 103 -6.12 -13.01 -2.37
C ASN A 103 -5.63 -11.76 -3.13
N ARG A 104 -6.28 -10.62 -2.92
CA ARG A 104 -5.99 -9.37 -3.62
C ARG A 104 -5.09 -8.50 -2.77
N ILE A 105 -4.05 -7.95 -3.40
CA ILE A 105 -3.17 -6.96 -2.81
C ILE A 105 -3.56 -5.57 -3.29
N HIS A 106 -3.53 -4.61 -2.37
CA HIS A 106 -3.56 -3.19 -2.66
C HIS A 106 -2.23 -2.56 -2.29
N MET A 107 -1.61 -1.90 -3.27
CA MET A 107 -0.33 -1.22 -3.08
C MET A 107 -0.57 0.27 -2.92
N TYR A 108 0.06 0.84 -1.89
CA TYR A 108 -0.03 2.26 -1.58
C TYR A 108 1.33 2.92 -1.64
N SER A 109 1.37 4.13 -2.19
CA SER A 109 2.53 5.01 -2.17
C SER A 109 2.13 6.34 -1.53
N ASN A 110 2.76 6.68 -0.41
CA ASN A 110 2.45 7.88 0.36
C ASN A 110 0.94 8.00 0.68
N GLY A 111 0.32 6.89 1.12
CA GLY A 111 -1.10 6.83 1.45
C GLY A 111 -2.07 6.78 0.26
N ASN A 112 -1.58 6.87 -0.98
CA ASN A 112 -2.41 6.76 -2.17
C ASN A 112 -2.35 5.35 -2.74
N ARG A 113 -3.50 4.73 -3.00
CA ARG A 113 -3.55 3.45 -3.72
C ARG A 113 -3.07 3.66 -5.14
N VAL A 114 -1.99 2.97 -5.53
CA VAL A 114 -1.35 3.12 -6.85
C VAL A 114 -1.52 1.89 -7.74
N ALA A 115 -1.71 0.72 -7.15
CA ALA A 115 -1.89 -0.52 -7.87
C ALA A 115 -2.72 -1.50 -7.06
N GLU A 116 -3.30 -2.46 -7.76
CA GLU A 116 -3.94 -3.62 -7.18
C GLU A 116 -3.67 -4.85 -8.04
N GLY A 117 -3.76 -6.04 -7.46
CA GLY A 117 -3.57 -7.28 -8.19
C GLY A 117 -3.84 -8.50 -7.33
N GLU A 118 -3.79 -9.66 -7.95
CA GLU A 118 -3.97 -10.96 -7.31
C GLU A 118 -2.66 -11.73 -7.31
N LEU A 119 -2.40 -12.43 -6.21
CA LEU A 119 -1.26 -13.33 -6.10
C LEU A 119 -1.60 -14.73 -6.61
N SER A 120 -0.63 -15.32 -7.29
CA SER A 120 -0.61 -16.72 -7.72
C SER A 120 0.73 -17.37 -7.35
N ARG A 121 0.74 -18.69 -7.17
CA ARG A 121 1.91 -19.50 -6.83
C ARG A 121 1.99 -20.71 -7.75
#